data_AF-A0A9N6WNW6-F1
#
_entry.id   AF-A0A9N6WNW6-F1
#
_cell.length_a   1.000
_cell.length_b   1.000
_cell.length_c   1.000
_cell.angle_alpha   90.00
_cell.angle_beta   90.00
_cell.angle_gamma   90.00
#
_symmetry.space_group_name_H-M   'P 1'
#
loop_
_entity.id
_entity.type
_entity.pdbx_description
1 polymer ?
#
loop_
_entity_poly.entity_id
_entity_poly.type
_entity_poly.pdbx_seq_one_letter_code
_entity_poly.pdbx_strand_id
1 'polypeptide(L)'
;MESNEKAEAKFHSAMELKLEGNAFFGQQNYKEAIRRYHRALMYVKGVENDGSDLIGNMCTAFGGDEGQGNRKVNAVILEKNKELKMDCFNNLSGWLRLFLNWETMMEQCNRSAILKNIKPNQAKHGVEHEGRFYQIEKPIKKQLFTYGGLPQSFNLLSETFNELCLMVRKPAIELISYLNATNFDAPVNRYVLYGKNGTGKSMTLAHILHYVPNWFRRFKEIVPSTTSPEKFDHPFESVAWLRHFSLQNGPLLQKLNLKTTETYTWSKREITEKGVPLTELIDHGLNRGKFASGCVVAVIEELKKAATTNKEYACAFTLRKMYQFNYRFVFIFGFEHIDPFIPIEVKNYSEKEMHSQIDYYAERKWLQQPKAVTERGRAELSFSSGNNPYTLMKLVDPY
;
A
#
# COMPACT_ATOMS: atom_id res chain seq x y z
N MET A 1 31.30 1.19 36.48
CA MET A 1 32.54 0.50 36.03
C MET A 1 32.23 -0.91 35.53
N GLU A 2 31.54 -1.74 36.31
CA GLU A 2 31.21 -3.15 35.96
C GLU A 2 30.53 -3.36 34.59
N SER A 3 29.64 -2.45 34.15
CA SER A 3 28.99 -2.54 32.83
C SER A 3 29.93 -2.26 31.66
N ASN A 4 30.99 -1.45 31.86
CA ASN A 4 31.99 -1.17 30.84
C ASN A 4 32.99 -2.31 30.72
N GLU A 5 33.49 -2.83 31.85
CA GLU A 5 34.41 -3.98 31.86
C GLU A 5 33.79 -5.21 31.18
N LYS A 6 32.50 -5.45 31.40
CA LYS A 6 31.76 -6.54 30.75
C LYS A 6 31.62 -6.32 29.23
N ALA A 7 31.40 -5.08 28.80
CA ALA A 7 31.33 -4.72 27.38
C ALA A 7 32.70 -4.83 26.70
N GLU A 8 33.78 -4.44 27.39
CA GLU A 8 35.16 -4.57 26.91
C GLU A 8 35.58 -6.04 26.78
N ALA A 9 35.27 -6.88 27.77
CA ALA A 9 35.55 -8.31 27.70
C ALA A 9 34.85 -8.99 26.50
N LYS A 10 33.56 -8.66 26.28
CA LYS A 10 32.81 -9.15 25.12
C LYS A 10 33.38 -8.65 23.80
N PHE A 11 33.81 -7.39 23.74
CA PHE A 11 34.46 -6.82 22.56
C PHE A 11 35.79 -7.53 22.25
N HIS A 12 36.63 -7.78 23.26
CA HIS A 12 37.87 -8.54 23.11
C HIS A 12 37.62 -9.97 22.60
N SER A 13 36.66 -10.69 23.18
CA SER A 13 36.28 -12.02 22.68
C SER A 13 35.75 -11.99 21.24
N ALA A 14 35.02 -10.94 20.86
CA ALA A 14 34.56 -10.77 19.47
C ALA A 14 35.74 -10.56 18.50
N MET A 15 36.74 -9.77 18.90
CA MET A 15 37.92 -9.48 18.10
C MET A 15 38.80 -10.71 17.90
N GLU A 16 39.04 -11.50 18.95
CA GLU A 16 39.77 -12.77 18.87
C GLU A 16 39.09 -13.75 17.91
N LEU A 17 37.77 -13.92 18.03
CA LEU A 17 37.01 -14.78 17.13
C LEU A 17 37.05 -14.30 15.67
N LYS A 18 37.09 -12.98 15.43
CA LYS A 18 37.27 -12.43 14.08
C LYS A 18 38.66 -12.76 13.52
N LEU A 19 39.72 -12.64 14.34
CA LEU A 19 41.08 -12.98 13.93
C LEU A 19 41.26 -14.48 13.67
N GLU A 20 40.68 -15.34 14.52
CA GLU A 20 40.62 -16.79 14.27
C GLU A 20 39.89 -17.09 12.96
N GLY A 21 38.77 -16.41 12.71
CA GLY A 21 38.03 -16.49 11.45
C GLY A 21 38.89 -16.15 10.24
N ASN A 22 39.69 -15.07 10.33
CA ASN A 22 40.62 -14.67 9.28
C ASN A 22 41.71 -15.74 9.02
N ALA A 23 42.24 -16.35 10.07
CA ALA A 23 43.25 -17.40 9.95
C ALA A 23 42.69 -18.63 9.23
N PHE A 24 41.49 -19.09 9.60
CA PHE A 24 40.81 -20.19 8.91
C PHE A 24 40.44 -19.83 7.46
N PHE A 25 40.10 -18.57 7.20
CA PHE A 25 39.83 -18.08 5.85
C PHE A 25 41.07 -18.14 4.96
N GLY A 26 42.24 -17.73 5.47
CA GLY A 26 43.52 -17.84 4.76
C GLY A 26 43.95 -19.30 4.49
N GLN A 27 43.54 -20.23 5.35
CA GLN A 27 43.76 -21.67 5.18
C GLN A 27 42.73 -22.35 4.25
N GLN A 28 41.83 -21.58 3.61
CA GLN A 28 40.72 -22.08 2.80
C GLN A 28 39.73 -22.99 3.57
N ASN A 29 39.78 -23.00 4.89
CA ASN A 29 38.81 -23.71 5.73
C ASN A 29 37.61 -22.79 6.02
N TYR A 30 36.81 -22.57 4.97
CA TYR A 30 35.77 -21.56 5.01
C TYR A 30 34.62 -21.86 5.99
N LYS A 31 34.29 -23.14 6.18
CA LYS A 31 33.22 -23.55 7.09
C LYS A 31 33.52 -23.14 8.54
N GLU A 32 34.76 -23.33 8.98
CA GLU A 32 35.18 -22.93 10.31
C GLU A 32 35.35 -21.41 10.39
N ALA A 33 35.86 -20.75 9.33
CA ALA A 33 35.94 -19.28 9.27
C ALA A 33 34.57 -18.59 9.49
N ILE A 34 33.51 -19.05 8.80
CA ILE A 34 32.15 -18.52 8.94
C ILE A 34 31.63 -18.72 10.36
N ARG A 35 31.86 -19.91 10.93
CA ARG A 35 31.43 -20.23 12.29
C ARG A 35 32.03 -19.27 13.31
N ARG A 36 33.29 -18.88 13.10
CA ARG A 36 34.01 -17.91 13.94
C ARG A 36 33.49 -16.49 13.76
N TYR A 37 33.27 -16.03 12.52
CA TYR A 37 32.64 -14.72 12.26
C TYR A 37 31.22 -14.62 12.83
N HIS A 38 30.41 -15.68 12.71
CA HIS A 38 29.05 -15.71 13.28
C HIS A 38 29.09 -15.66 14.82
N ARG A 39 30.03 -16.38 15.45
CA ARG A 39 30.23 -16.28 16.91
C ARG A 39 30.68 -14.88 17.32
N ALA A 40 31.60 -14.25 16.59
CA ALA A 40 32.01 -12.87 16.83
C ALA A 40 30.82 -11.90 16.80
N LEU A 41 29.93 -12.02 15.81
CA LEU A 41 28.72 -11.19 15.69
C LEU A 41 27.74 -11.36 16.87
N MET A 42 27.69 -12.54 17.51
CA MET A 42 26.89 -12.76 18.71
C MET A 42 27.41 -11.96 19.91
N TYR A 43 28.74 -11.88 20.06
CA TYR A 43 29.37 -11.05 21.09
C TYR A 43 29.22 -9.55 20.80
N VAL A 44 29.37 -9.13 19.54
CA VAL A 44 29.09 -7.75 19.07
C VAL A 44 27.67 -7.31 19.45
N LYS A 45 26.67 -8.16 19.18
CA LYS A 45 25.27 -7.90 19.56
C LYS A 45 25.07 -7.85 21.08
N GLY A 46 25.83 -8.66 21.82
CA GLY A 46 25.87 -8.62 23.28
C GLY A 46 26.37 -7.29 23.84
N VAL A 47 27.32 -6.62 23.16
CA VAL A 47 27.82 -5.28 23.51
C VAL A 47 26.80 -4.18 23.13
N GLU A 48 26.11 -4.31 21.98
CA GLU A 48 25.04 -3.39 21.57
C GLU A 48 23.87 -3.39 22.57
N ASN A 49 23.46 -4.57 23.04
CA ASN A 49 22.38 -4.71 24.02
C ASN A 49 22.76 -4.14 25.39
N ASP A 50 24.00 -4.34 25.84
CA ASP A 50 24.50 -3.77 27.10
C ASP A 50 24.61 -2.24 27.06
N GLY A 51 24.73 -1.64 25.87
CA GLY A 51 24.72 -0.19 25.67
C GLY A 51 23.33 0.43 25.45
N SER A 52 22.27 -0.38 25.34
CA SER A 52 20.91 0.11 25.07
C SER A 52 20.09 0.22 26.37
N ASP A 53 19.73 1.44 26.75
CA ASP A 53 18.95 1.72 27.96
C ASP A 53 17.43 1.58 27.70
N LEU A 54 17.01 0.37 27.32
CA LEU A 54 15.61 0.05 27.02
C LEU A 54 14.70 0.14 28.25
N ILE A 55 15.22 -0.11 29.45
CA ILE A 55 14.46 -0.11 30.70
C ILE A 55 14.29 1.33 31.24
N GLY A 56 15.33 2.16 31.18
CA GLY A 56 15.24 3.58 31.56
C GLY A 56 14.22 4.34 30.71
N ASN A 57 14.25 4.14 29.38
CA ASN A 57 13.31 4.77 28.46
C ASN A 57 11.85 4.34 28.67
N MET A 58 11.60 3.10 29.11
CA MET A 58 10.25 2.68 29.49
C MET A 58 9.81 3.26 30.84
N CYS A 59 10.71 3.40 31.82
CA CYS A 59 10.39 3.99 33.13
C CYS A 59 10.00 5.47 33.03
N THR A 60 10.70 6.25 32.20
CA THR A 60 10.34 7.65 31.90
C THR A 60 9.01 7.79 31.16
N ALA A 61 8.61 6.79 30.37
CA ALA A 61 7.33 6.80 29.66
C ALA A 61 6.12 6.50 30.57
N PHE A 62 6.36 5.91 31.76
CA PHE A 62 5.32 5.56 32.74
C PHE A 62 5.40 6.36 34.06
N GLY A 63 6.17 7.45 34.09
CA GLY A 63 6.12 8.45 35.17
C GLY A 63 6.74 8.03 36.52
N GLY A 64 7.69 7.10 36.54
CA GLY A 64 8.43 6.72 37.75
C GLY A 64 9.64 7.63 38.02
N ASP A 65 9.91 7.89 39.31
CA ASP A 65 10.99 8.77 39.81
C ASP A 65 12.40 8.17 39.59
N GLU A 66 13.40 9.04 39.38
CA GLU A 66 14.76 8.69 38.95
C GLU A 66 15.56 7.94 40.04
N GLY A 67 15.47 6.61 40.03
CA GLY A 67 16.46 5.74 40.67
C GLY A 67 17.77 5.71 39.88
N GLN A 68 18.82 6.34 40.41
CA GLN A 68 20.17 6.37 39.86
C GLN A 68 20.68 4.98 39.42
N GLY A 69 20.94 4.83 38.12
CA GLY A 69 21.55 3.64 37.53
C GLY A 69 22.26 3.98 36.23
N ASN A 70 23.36 4.74 36.31
CA ASN A 70 24.15 5.19 35.17
C ASN A 70 24.87 3.99 34.50
N ARG A 71 24.19 3.23 33.63
CA ARG A 71 24.77 2.19 32.77
C ARG A 71 24.93 2.68 31.34
N LYS A 72 25.71 3.74 31.14
CA LYS A 72 26.15 4.13 29.81
C LYS A 72 27.47 3.43 29.49
N VAL A 73 27.42 2.48 28.54
CA VAL A 73 28.63 1.90 27.95
C VAL A 73 29.42 3.00 27.24
N ASN A 74 30.74 3.01 27.36
CA ASN A 74 31.59 4.04 26.76
C ASN A 74 31.37 4.14 25.24
N ALA A 75 31.10 5.36 24.76
CA ALA A 75 30.83 5.64 23.34
C ALA A 75 31.97 5.18 22.41
N VAL A 76 33.21 5.18 22.89
CA VAL A 76 34.38 4.70 22.14
C VAL A 76 34.31 3.19 21.87
N ILE A 77 33.81 2.41 22.83
CA ILE A 77 33.65 0.95 22.67
C ILE A 77 32.53 0.65 21.68
N LEU A 78 31.43 1.41 21.75
CA LEU A 78 30.30 1.25 20.83
C LEU A 78 30.71 1.55 19.40
N GLU A 79 31.56 2.56 19.17
CA GLU A 79 32.05 2.88 17.83
C GLU A 79 32.98 1.78 17.28
N LYS A 80 33.95 1.34 18.09
CA LYS A 80 34.81 0.19 17.73
C LYS A 80 34.01 -1.09 17.48
N ASN A 81 32.93 -1.30 18.23
CA ASN A 81 32.04 -2.46 18.05
C ASN A 81 31.26 -2.38 16.72
N LYS A 82 30.87 -1.19 16.27
CA LYS A 82 30.30 -1.00 14.92
C LYS A 82 31.32 -1.28 13.82
N GLU A 83 32.55 -0.80 13.97
CA GLU A 83 33.63 -1.10 13.00
C GLU A 83 33.88 -2.60 12.90
N LEU A 84 34.00 -3.30 14.04
CA LEU A 84 34.19 -4.75 14.09
C LEU A 84 33.01 -5.51 13.45
N LYS A 85 31.78 -5.01 13.62
CA LYS A 85 30.58 -5.55 12.98
C LYS A 85 30.68 -5.45 11.45
N MET A 86 31.05 -4.29 10.94
CA MET A 86 31.22 -4.05 9.50
C MET A 86 32.33 -4.93 8.92
N ASP A 87 33.44 -5.05 9.63
CA ASP A 87 34.54 -5.96 9.28
C ASP A 87 34.09 -7.42 9.16
N CYS A 88 33.34 -7.93 10.16
CA CYS A 88 32.83 -9.30 10.13
C CYS A 88 31.89 -9.54 8.94
N PHE A 89 31.03 -8.55 8.63
CA PHE A 89 30.15 -8.63 7.47
C PHE A 89 30.91 -8.55 6.14
N ASN A 90 31.96 -7.72 6.05
CA ASN A 90 32.83 -7.64 4.88
C ASN A 90 33.59 -8.94 4.64
N ASN A 91 34.06 -9.62 5.71
CA ASN A 91 34.74 -10.90 5.58
C ASN A 91 33.78 -12.03 5.20
N LEU A 92 32.56 -12.02 5.74
CA LEU A 92 31.50 -12.94 5.33
C LEU A 92 31.05 -12.71 3.88
N SER A 93 30.97 -11.45 3.43
CA SER A 93 30.63 -11.12 2.04
C SER A 93 31.75 -11.49 1.07
N GLY A 94 33.02 -11.36 1.48
CA GLY A 94 34.19 -11.86 0.75
C GLY A 94 34.16 -13.37 0.55
N TRP A 95 33.75 -14.14 1.57
CA TRP A 95 33.51 -15.58 1.43
C TRP A 95 32.36 -15.89 0.45
N LEU A 96 31.22 -15.23 0.63
CA LEU A 96 30.02 -15.45 -0.20
C LEU A 96 30.31 -15.17 -1.68
N ARG A 97 31.13 -14.16 -1.99
CA ARG A 97 31.56 -13.83 -3.36
C ARG A 97 32.40 -14.94 -4.02
N LEU A 98 33.11 -15.77 -3.24
CA LEU A 98 33.88 -16.90 -3.73
C LEU A 98 33.02 -18.15 -4.00
N PHE A 99 31.83 -18.26 -3.40
CA PHE A 99 31.00 -19.48 -3.41
C PHE A 99 29.63 -19.31 -4.07
N LEU A 100 29.10 -18.10 -4.18
CA LEU A 100 27.79 -17.79 -4.75
C LEU A 100 27.91 -16.69 -5.81
N ASN A 101 27.23 -16.87 -6.94
CA ASN A 101 27.03 -15.81 -7.93
C ASN A 101 26.48 -14.57 -7.20
N TRP A 102 27.09 -13.41 -7.43
CA TRP A 102 26.72 -12.13 -6.78
C TRP A 102 25.22 -11.80 -6.95
N GLU A 103 24.61 -12.27 -8.04
CA GLU A 103 23.18 -12.14 -8.34
C GLU A 103 22.27 -12.85 -7.32
N THR A 104 22.57 -14.11 -6.95
CA THR A 104 21.74 -14.86 -5.98
C THR A 104 21.86 -14.32 -4.56
N MET A 105 23.01 -13.75 -4.19
CA MET A 105 23.18 -13.10 -2.87
C MET A 105 22.41 -11.78 -2.79
N MET A 106 22.48 -10.94 -3.84
CA MET A 106 21.65 -9.74 -3.94
C MET A 106 20.16 -10.09 -3.92
N GLU A 107 19.76 -11.19 -4.55
CA GLU A 107 18.38 -11.68 -4.53
C GLU A 107 17.94 -12.13 -3.13
N GLN A 108 18.78 -12.84 -2.37
CA GLN A 108 18.47 -13.26 -0.99
C GLN A 108 18.46 -12.08 0.01
N CYS A 109 19.42 -11.16 -0.09
CA CYS A 109 19.41 -9.92 0.70
C CYS A 109 18.20 -9.06 0.33
N ASN A 110 17.84 -8.97 -0.95
CA ASN A 110 16.61 -8.32 -1.40
C ASN A 110 15.36 -9.05 -0.88
N ARG A 111 15.29 -10.39 -0.82
CA ARG A 111 14.14 -11.10 -0.22
C ARG A 111 13.87 -10.65 1.21
N SER A 112 14.91 -10.48 2.04
CA SER A 112 14.74 -9.94 3.41
C SER A 112 14.40 -8.44 3.47
N ALA A 113 14.65 -7.69 2.39
CA ALA A 113 14.47 -6.24 2.31
C ALA A 113 13.22 -5.79 1.54
N ILE A 114 12.66 -6.64 0.65
CA ILE A 114 11.47 -6.37 -0.18
C ILE A 114 10.24 -6.14 0.70
N LEU A 115 10.22 -6.68 1.93
CA LEU A 115 9.13 -6.50 2.90
C LEU A 115 9.49 -5.67 4.13
N LYS A 116 10.56 -4.86 4.08
CA LYS A 116 10.61 -3.73 5.01
C LYS A 116 9.43 -2.83 4.66
N ASN A 117 8.37 -2.95 5.47
CA ASN A 117 7.15 -2.14 5.41
C ASN A 117 7.52 -0.72 4.97
N ILE A 118 7.28 -0.43 3.68
CA ILE A 118 7.34 0.94 3.21
C ILE A 118 6.32 1.67 4.07
N LYS A 119 6.75 2.74 4.74
CA LYS A 119 5.84 3.55 5.54
C LYS A 119 4.60 3.85 4.67
N PRO A 120 3.37 3.76 5.19
CA PRO A 120 2.12 3.78 4.42
C PRO A 120 1.82 5.11 3.69
N ASN A 121 2.84 5.96 3.50
CA ASN A 121 2.74 7.22 2.82
C ASN A 121 2.72 6.99 1.30
N GLN A 122 1.55 6.55 0.81
CA GLN A 122 1.25 6.26 -0.60
C GLN A 122 1.69 7.39 -1.55
N ALA A 123 1.76 8.63 -1.06
CA ALA A 123 2.17 9.82 -1.79
C ALA A 123 3.65 9.88 -2.21
N LYS A 124 4.51 8.93 -1.75
CA LYS A 124 5.96 8.94 -2.03
C LYS A 124 6.47 7.71 -2.80
N HIS A 125 5.59 6.90 -3.37
CA HIS A 125 6.02 5.71 -4.10
C HIS A 125 6.60 6.09 -5.48
N GLY A 126 7.93 6.01 -5.63
CA GLY A 126 8.64 6.11 -6.90
C GLY A 126 9.05 4.77 -7.51
N VAL A 127 9.93 4.83 -8.51
CA VAL A 127 10.43 3.68 -9.31
C VAL A 127 11.21 2.69 -8.43
N GLU A 128 11.88 3.18 -7.39
CA GLU A 128 12.62 2.38 -6.41
C GLU A 128 11.76 1.38 -5.63
N HIS A 129 10.45 1.64 -5.55
CA HIS A 129 9.49 0.79 -4.85
C HIS A 129 8.82 -0.24 -5.76
N GLU A 130 9.12 -0.24 -7.07
CA GLU A 130 8.50 -1.16 -8.04
C GLU A 130 8.67 -2.63 -7.63
N GLY A 131 7.56 -3.37 -7.58
CA GLY A 131 7.48 -4.77 -7.20
C GLY A 131 7.43 -5.01 -5.69
N ARG A 132 7.57 -3.98 -4.86
CA ARG A 132 7.47 -4.11 -3.39
C ARG A 132 6.03 -4.00 -2.93
N PHE A 133 5.75 -4.58 -1.77
CA PHE A 133 4.44 -4.49 -1.12
C PHE A 133 4.45 -3.43 -0.03
N TYR A 134 3.34 -2.72 0.10
CA TYR A 134 3.07 -1.89 1.25
C TYR A 134 1.77 -2.34 1.91
N GLN A 135 1.72 -2.24 3.24
CA GLN A 135 0.56 -2.60 4.03
C GLN A 135 -0.29 -1.36 4.30
N ILE A 136 -1.60 -1.50 4.11
CA ILE A 136 -2.60 -0.51 4.50
C ILE A 136 -3.10 -0.85 5.89
N GLU A 137 -3.01 0.12 6.79
CA GLU A 137 -3.48 -0.03 8.17
C GLU A 137 -4.98 -0.32 8.23
N LYS A 138 -5.41 -1.14 9.20
CA LYS A 138 -6.82 -1.52 9.39
C LYS A 138 -7.80 -0.33 9.50
N PRO A 139 -7.52 0.78 10.22
CA PRO A 139 -8.42 1.94 10.23
C PRO A 139 -8.59 2.55 8.84
N ILE A 140 -7.50 2.71 8.09
CA ILE A 140 -7.52 3.24 6.72
C ILE A 140 -8.27 2.29 5.78
N LYS A 141 -8.04 0.97 5.89
CA LYS A 141 -8.80 -0.05 5.13
C LYS A 141 -10.30 0.09 5.35
N LYS A 142 -10.75 0.24 6.60
CA LYS A 142 -12.18 0.42 6.92
C LYS A 142 -12.71 1.72 6.33
N GLN A 143 -12.01 2.83 6.53
CA GLN A 143 -12.43 4.12 5.98
C GLN A 143 -12.58 4.09 4.45
N LEU A 144 -11.64 3.44 3.75
CA LEU A 144 -11.56 3.51 2.29
C LEU A 144 -12.28 2.39 1.55
N PHE A 145 -12.46 1.22 2.16
CA PHE A 145 -12.91 0.02 1.43
C PHE A 145 -14.10 -0.72 2.06
N THR A 146 -14.70 -0.22 3.14
CA THR A 146 -15.82 -0.91 3.82
C THR A 146 -17.02 -1.19 2.93
N TYR A 147 -17.38 -0.28 2.02
CA TYR A 147 -18.54 -0.44 1.12
C TYR A 147 -18.11 -0.81 -0.32
N GLY A 148 -16.88 -1.30 -0.48
CA GLY A 148 -16.32 -1.84 -1.72
C GLY A 148 -15.06 -1.10 -2.20
N GLY A 149 -14.74 -1.18 -3.49
CA GLY A 149 -13.53 -0.57 -4.08
C GLY A 149 -12.41 -1.58 -4.31
N LEU A 150 -12.45 -2.73 -3.63
CA LEU A 150 -11.60 -3.88 -3.92
C LEU A 150 -12.39 -4.95 -4.71
N PRO A 151 -11.75 -5.67 -5.65
CA PRO A 151 -12.33 -6.87 -6.25
C PRO A 151 -12.68 -7.91 -5.17
N GLN A 152 -13.85 -8.56 -5.29
CA GLN A 152 -14.35 -9.51 -4.27
C GLN A 152 -13.33 -10.61 -3.92
N SER A 153 -12.71 -11.22 -4.93
CA SER A 153 -11.68 -12.26 -4.73
C SER A 153 -10.46 -11.74 -3.97
N PHE A 154 -10.08 -10.48 -4.19
CA PHE A 154 -8.96 -9.87 -3.49
C PHE A 154 -9.35 -9.44 -2.06
N ASN A 155 -10.60 -9.00 -1.86
CA ASN A 155 -11.09 -8.69 -0.51
C ASN A 155 -11.11 -9.95 0.36
N LEU A 156 -11.57 -11.08 -0.19
CA LEU A 156 -11.51 -12.39 0.49
C LEU A 156 -10.07 -12.75 0.87
N LEU A 157 -9.12 -12.64 -0.08
CA LEU A 157 -7.71 -12.87 0.19
C LEU A 157 -7.16 -11.98 1.31
N SER A 158 -7.54 -10.70 1.32
CA SER A 158 -7.13 -9.75 2.37
C SER A 158 -7.75 -10.07 3.73
N GLU A 159 -8.97 -10.62 3.76
CA GLU A 159 -9.61 -11.11 4.98
C GLU A 159 -8.90 -12.35 5.50
N THR A 160 -8.55 -13.30 4.62
CA THR A 160 -7.81 -14.51 4.98
C THR A 160 -6.42 -14.20 5.54
N PHE A 161 -5.72 -13.22 4.99
CA PHE A 161 -4.43 -12.78 5.52
C PHE A 161 -4.54 -11.84 6.74
N ASN A 162 -5.75 -11.39 7.08
CA ASN A 162 -6.01 -10.40 8.13
C ASN A 162 -5.23 -9.06 7.94
N GLU A 163 -4.88 -8.76 6.70
CA GLU A 163 -4.13 -7.56 6.30
C GLU A 163 -4.41 -7.19 4.84
N LEU A 164 -4.25 -5.92 4.50
CA LEU A 164 -4.39 -5.42 3.13
C LEU A 164 -3.04 -4.95 2.62
N CYS A 165 -2.39 -5.78 1.82
CA CYS A 165 -1.11 -5.44 1.20
C CYS A 165 -1.28 -5.26 -0.30
N LEU A 166 -0.74 -4.17 -0.84
CA LEU A 166 -0.80 -3.85 -2.27
C LEU A 166 0.62 -3.78 -2.83
N MET A 167 0.82 -4.34 -4.03
CA MET A 167 2.08 -4.22 -4.76
C MET A 167 2.15 -2.85 -5.46
N VAL A 168 3.29 -2.18 -5.34
CA VAL A 168 3.59 -0.96 -6.11
C VAL A 168 4.00 -1.36 -7.52
N ARG A 169 3.19 -0.96 -8.51
CA ARG A 169 3.40 -1.29 -9.93
C ARG A 169 3.67 -0.05 -10.77
N LYS A 170 4.36 -0.23 -11.90
CA LYS A 170 4.70 0.87 -12.83
C LYS A 170 3.49 1.74 -13.22
N PRO A 171 2.31 1.19 -13.59
CA PRO A 171 1.17 2.02 -13.99
C PRO A 171 0.65 2.91 -12.85
N ALA A 172 0.78 2.46 -11.59
CA ALA A 172 0.39 3.27 -10.44
C ALA A 172 1.40 4.39 -10.18
N ILE A 173 2.70 4.10 -10.28
CA ILE A 173 3.77 5.10 -10.13
C ILE A 173 3.65 6.19 -11.20
N GLU A 174 3.43 5.79 -12.46
CA GLU A 174 3.22 6.73 -13.58
C GLU A 174 2.01 7.63 -13.33
N LEU A 175 0.91 7.08 -12.86
CA LEU A 175 -0.28 7.89 -12.60
C LEU A 175 -0.08 8.80 -11.39
N ILE A 176 0.60 8.35 -10.33
CA ILE A 176 0.99 9.18 -9.18
C ILE A 176 1.91 10.33 -9.63
N SER A 177 2.85 10.09 -10.54
CA SER A 177 3.73 11.15 -11.04
C SER A 177 2.96 12.21 -11.83
N TYR A 178 2.00 11.80 -12.68
CA TYR A 178 1.11 12.73 -13.37
C TYR A 178 0.25 13.53 -12.40
N LEU A 179 -0.30 12.89 -11.37
CA LEU A 179 -1.12 13.54 -10.36
C LEU A 179 -0.32 14.56 -9.53
N ASN A 180 0.92 14.24 -9.18
CA ASN A 180 1.83 15.16 -8.49
C ASN A 180 2.27 16.34 -9.36
N ALA A 181 2.38 16.15 -10.68
CA ALA A 181 2.73 17.19 -11.64
C ALA A 181 1.51 17.95 -12.20
N THR A 182 0.30 17.68 -11.71
CA THR A 182 -0.92 18.26 -12.27
C THR A 182 -1.02 19.75 -11.97
N ASN A 183 -1.23 20.55 -13.01
CA ASN A 183 -1.58 21.96 -12.88
C ASN A 183 -3.09 22.11 -12.61
N PHE A 184 -3.46 22.66 -11.46
CA PHE A 184 -4.85 22.85 -11.06
C PHE A 184 -5.53 24.06 -11.73
N ASP A 185 -4.77 24.90 -12.44
CA ASP A 185 -5.30 26.01 -13.25
C ASP A 185 -5.72 25.57 -14.66
N ALA A 186 -5.23 24.41 -15.11
CA ALA A 186 -5.55 23.83 -16.40
C ALA A 186 -6.87 23.01 -16.34
N PRO A 187 -7.52 22.74 -17.49
CA PRO A 187 -8.65 21.81 -17.53
C PRO A 187 -8.25 20.43 -16.98
N VAL A 188 -9.21 19.73 -16.37
CA VAL A 188 -8.96 18.44 -15.69
C VAL A 188 -8.47 17.38 -16.67
N ASN A 189 -7.28 16.84 -16.40
CA ASN A 189 -6.73 15.71 -17.13
C ASN A 189 -7.57 14.45 -16.90
N ARG A 190 -7.84 13.69 -17.96
CA ARG A 190 -8.54 12.41 -17.91
C ARG A 190 -7.53 11.28 -18.14
N TYR A 191 -7.55 10.27 -17.28
CA TYR A 191 -6.65 9.11 -17.38
C TYR A 191 -7.46 7.83 -17.58
N VAL A 192 -6.98 6.97 -18.48
CA VAL A 192 -7.69 5.76 -18.93
C VAL A 192 -6.79 4.54 -18.75
N LEU A 193 -7.11 3.69 -17.77
CA LEU A 193 -6.37 2.45 -17.50
C LEU A 193 -6.86 1.30 -18.40
N TYR A 194 -6.08 0.89 -19.39
CA TYR A 194 -6.45 -0.19 -20.33
C TYR A 194 -5.52 -1.40 -20.23
N GLY A 195 -5.94 -2.56 -20.74
CA GLY A 195 -5.13 -3.78 -20.75
C GLY A 195 -5.96 -5.06 -20.71
N LYS A 196 -5.31 -6.22 -20.86
CA LYS A 196 -5.96 -7.55 -20.89
C LYS A 196 -6.74 -7.85 -19.60
N ASN A 197 -7.69 -8.79 -19.64
CA ASN A 197 -8.44 -9.17 -18.45
C ASN A 197 -7.51 -9.69 -17.34
N GLY A 198 -7.80 -9.35 -16.08
CA GLY A 198 -7.01 -9.84 -14.93
C GLY A 198 -5.63 -9.19 -14.73
N THR A 199 -5.24 -8.18 -15.51
CA THR A 199 -3.92 -7.53 -15.40
C THR A 199 -3.72 -6.64 -14.17
N GLY A 200 -4.75 -6.41 -13.34
CA GLY A 200 -4.64 -5.57 -12.14
C GLY A 200 -5.02 -4.10 -12.31
N LYS A 201 -5.81 -3.74 -13.34
CA LYS A 201 -6.36 -2.37 -13.52
C LYS A 201 -7.09 -1.86 -12.28
N SER A 202 -8.01 -2.66 -11.73
CA SER A 202 -8.77 -2.30 -10.53
C SER A 202 -7.87 -2.15 -9.30
N MET A 203 -6.80 -2.94 -9.20
CA MET A 203 -5.83 -2.84 -8.09
C MET A 203 -4.96 -1.57 -8.22
N THR A 204 -4.59 -1.21 -9.44
CA THR A 204 -3.88 0.04 -9.75
C THR A 204 -4.73 1.24 -9.34
N LEU A 205 -6.04 1.17 -9.61
CA LEU A 205 -6.99 2.21 -9.22
C LEU A 205 -7.23 2.25 -7.70
N ALA A 206 -7.26 1.09 -7.04
CA ALA A 206 -7.36 1.00 -5.59
C ALA A 206 -6.13 1.59 -4.87
N HIS A 207 -4.93 1.46 -5.45
CA HIS A 207 -3.70 2.10 -4.94
C HIS A 207 -3.84 3.63 -4.97
N ILE A 208 -4.46 4.20 -6.01
CA ILE A 208 -4.61 5.66 -6.17
C ILE A 208 -5.86 6.21 -5.46
N LEU A 209 -6.57 5.33 -4.73
CA LEU A 209 -7.63 5.70 -3.81
C LEU A 209 -8.95 6.10 -4.49
N HIS A 210 -9.40 5.29 -5.45
CA HIS A 210 -10.68 5.49 -6.13
C HIS A 210 -11.62 4.28 -6.06
N TYR A 211 -12.83 4.52 -5.53
CA TYR A 211 -13.96 3.58 -5.57
C TYR A 211 -14.70 3.73 -6.90
N VAL A 212 -14.83 2.66 -7.69
CA VAL A 212 -15.67 2.65 -8.89
C VAL A 212 -16.99 1.94 -8.59
N PRO A 213 -18.11 2.66 -8.52
CA PRO A 213 -19.42 2.04 -8.42
C PRO A 213 -19.75 1.19 -9.67
N ASN A 214 -20.28 -0.01 -9.47
CA ASN A 214 -20.63 -0.95 -10.54
C ASN A 214 -22.12 -0.89 -10.93
N TRP A 215 -22.65 0.31 -11.13
CA TRP A 215 -24.09 0.56 -11.30
C TRP A 215 -24.69 -0.02 -12.60
N PHE A 216 -23.88 -0.22 -13.65
CA PHE A 216 -24.39 -0.63 -14.96
C PHE A 216 -24.47 -2.15 -15.18
N ARG A 217 -23.80 -2.95 -14.34
CA ARG A 217 -23.68 -4.40 -14.58
C ARG A 217 -24.44 -5.26 -13.58
N ARG A 218 -24.57 -4.78 -12.34
CA ARG A 218 -25.21 -5.50 -11.24
C ARG A 218 -25.89 -4.47 -10.35
N PHE A 219 -27.11 -4.11 -10.70
CA PHE A 219 -28.00 -3.31 -9.87
C PHE A 219 -29.11 -4.20 -9.32
N LYS A 220 -29.57 -3.92 -8.10
CA LYS A 220 -30.66 -4.66 -7.47
C LYS A 220 -32.02 -4.14 -7.88
N GLU A 221 -32.13 -2.83 -8.11
CA GLU A 221 -33.39 -2.15 -8.34
C GLU A 221 -33.23 -1.00 -9.34
N ILE A 222 -34.27 -0.80 -10.15
CA ILE A 222 -34.43 0.34 -11.05
C ILE A 222 -35.82 0.91 -10.85
N VAL A 223 -35.92 2.23 -10.72
CA VAL A 223 -37.19 2.95 -10.57
C VAL A 223 -37.20 4.13 -11.55
N PRO A 224 -38.34 4.49 -12.19
CA PRO A 224 -38.43 5.73 -12.96
C PRO A 224 -38.14 6.94 -12.05
N SER A 225 -37.36 7.88 -12.54
CA SER A 225 -36.90 9.02 -11.73
C SER A 225 -38.05 9.99 -11.46
N THR A 226 -38.13 10.43 -10.21
CA THR A 226 -39.15 11.41 -9.78
C THR A 226 -38.74 12.85 -10.09
N THR A 227 -37.44 13.11 -10.17
CA THR A 227 -36.86 14.43 -10.49
C THR A 227 -36.65 14.64 -11.98
N SER A 228 -36.55 13.58 -12.78
CA SER A 228 -36.31 13.66 -14.22
C SER A 228 -37.17 12.63 -14.96
N PRO A 229 -38.32 13.02 -15.53
CA PRO A 229 -39.32 12.09 -16.10
C PRO A 229 -38.80 11.11 -17.16
N GLU A 230 -37.69 11.42 -17.84
CA GLU A 230 -37.09 10.57 -18.89
C GLU A 230 -35.90 9.73 -18.40
N LYS A 231 -35.64 9.70 -17.08
CA LYS A 231 -34.48 9.01 -16.51
C LYS A 231 -34.91 7.90 -15.55
N PHE A 232 -33.98 6.98 -15.30
CA PHE A 232 -34.13 5.93 -14.30
C PHE A 232 -33.17 6.16 -13.15
N ASP A 233 -33.65 5.89 -11.94
CA ASP A 233 -32.94 6.00 -10.69
C ASP A 233 -32.53 4.60 -10.20
N HIS A 234 -31.40 4.53 -9.49
CA HIS A 234 -30.90 3.35 -8.80
C HIS A 234 -30.83 3.61 -7.28
N PRO A 235 -31.96 3.51 -6.55
CA PRO A 235 -32.02 3.89 -5.13
C PRO A 235 -31.04 3.13 -4.25
N PHE A 236 -30.98 1.80 -4.39
CA PHE A 236 -30.16 0.94 -3.55
C PHE A 236 -28.66 1.25 -3.69
N GLU A 237 -28.19 1.35 -4.93
CA GLU A 237 -26.81 1.64 -5.25
C GLU A 237 -26.41 3.08 -4.87
N SER A 238 -27.34 4.03 -5.00
CA SER A 238 -27.13 5.42 -4.61
C SER A 238 -27.00 5.59 -3.10
N VAL A 239 -27.83 4.91 -2.30
CA VAL A 239 -27.68 4.88 -0.84
C VAL A 239 -26.35 4.26 -0.43
N ALA A 240 -25.97 3.14 -1.05
CA ALA A 240 -24.69 2.49 -0.77
C ALA A 240 -23.51 3.42 -1.10
N TRP A 241 -23.57 4.16 -2.21
CA TRP A 241 -22.57 5.13 -2.59
C TRP A 241 -22.51 6.32 -1.63
N LEU A 242 -23.66 6.90 -1.24
CA LEU A 242 -23.70 8.02 -0.28
C LEU A 242 -23.10 7.62 1.07
N ARG A 243 -23.40 6.40 1.53
CA ARG A 243 -22.85 5.85 2.77
C ARG A 243 -21.34 5.67 2.67
N HIS A 244 -20.87 5.18 1.53
CA HIS A 244 -19.45 5.04 1.26
C HIS A 244 -18.73 6.40 1.21
N PHE A 245 -19.30 7.35 0.46
CA PHE A 245 -18.78 8.70 0.30
C PHE A 245 -18.68 9.42 1.65
N SER A 246 -19.71 9.32 2.49
CA SER A 246 -19.72 9.91 3.84
C SER A 246 -18.59 9.34 4.71
N LEU A 247 -18.44 8.02 4.73
CA LEU A 247 -17.38 7.35 5.51
C LEU A 247 -15.98 7.72 5.01
N GLN A 248 -15.76 7.67 3.69
CA GLN A 248 -14.45 7.95 3.09
C GLN A 248 -14.02 9.40 3.35
N ASN A 249 -14.98 10.33 3.32
CA ASN A 249 -14.71 11.77 3.29
C ASN A 249 -15.03 12.50 4.59
N GLY A 250 -15.52 11.81 5.62
CA GLY A 250 -15.96 12.42 6.88
C GLY A 250 -15.01 13.52 7.42
N PRO A 251 -13.70 13.24 7.61
CA PRO A 251 -12.75 14.24 8.09
C PRO A 251 -12.60 15.46 7.15
N LEU A 252 -12.68 15.23 5.84
CA LEU A 252 -12.61 16.30 4.85
C LEU A 252 -13.89 17.12 4.85
N LEU A 253 -15.07 16.49 4.89
CA LEU A 253 -16.36 17.20 4.89
C LEU A 253 -16.47 18.15 6.10
N GLN A 254 -15.99 17.72 7.27
CA GLN A 254 -15.93 18.58 8.46
C GLN A 254 -14.96 19.75 8.29
N LYS A 255 -13.78 19.51 7.72
CA LYS A 255 -12.76 20.55 7.49
C LYS A 255 -13.18 21.60 6.47
N LEU A 256 -13.80 21.18 5.37
CA LEU A 256 -14.12 22.09 4.25
C LEU A 256 -15.45 22.83 4.45
N ASN A 257 -16.32 22.36 5.35
CA ASN A 257 -17.62 22.97 5.70
C ASN A 257 -18.40 23.48 4.47
N LEU A 258 -18.50 22.61 3.45
CA LEU A 258 -19.15 22.93 2.19
C LEU A 258 -20.65 23.09 2.38
N LYS A 259 -21.22 24.10 1.74
CA LYS A 259 -22.64 24.45 1.79
C LYS A 259 -23.27 24.33 0.42
N THR A 260 -24.58 24.05 0.39
CA THR A 260 -25.37 24.07 -0.83
C THR A 260 -25.43 25.49 -1.42
N THR A 261 -25.21 25.59 -2.73
CA THR A 261 -25.32 26.83 -3.50
C THR A 261 -26.73 27.03 -4.04
N GLU A 262 -27.47 25.94 -4.23
CA GLU A 262 -28.83 25.91 -4.76
C GLU A 262 -29.84 25.32 -3.77
N THR A 263 -31.12 25.59 -4.04
CA THR A 263 -32.24 25.01 -3.32
C THR A 263 -32.71 23.77 -4.07
N TYR A 264 -32.75 22.62 -3.39
CA TYR A 264 -33.16 21.34 -3.97
C TYR A 264 -34.56 20.95 -3.50
N THR A 265 -35.50 20.80 -4.42
CA THR A 265 -36.88 20.40 -4.12
C THR A 265 -37.10 18.92 -4.46
N TRP A 266 -37.28 18.07 -3.44
CA TRP A 266 -37.48 16.62 -3.62
C TRP A 266 -38.95 16.25 -3.72
N SER A 267 -39.79 16.92 -2.92
CA SER A 267 -41.24 16.77 -2.93
C SER A 267 -41.92 18.08 -2.52
N LYS A 268 -43.26 18.12 -2.53
CA LYS A 268 -44.03 19.29 -2.06
C LYS A 268 -43.75 19.67 -0.60
N ARG A 269 -43.19 18.76 0.20
CA ARG A 269 -42.93 18.95 1.64
C ARG A 269 -41.45 18.91 2.00
N GLU A 270 -40.61 18.29 1.16
CA GLU A 270 -39.19 18.07 1.44
C GLU A 270 -38.36 18.93 0.50
N ILE A 271 -37.75 19.97 1.07
CA ILE A 271 -36.93 20.97 0.37
C ILE A 271 -35.64 21.12 1.19
N THR A 272 -34.51 21.06 0.50
CA THR A 272 -33.21 21.43 1.06
C THR A 272 -32.89 22.85 0.62
N GLU A 273 -32.85 23.78 1.58
CA GLU A 273 -32.59 25.19 1.30
C GLU A 273 -31.13 25.46 0.93
N LYS A 274 -30.89 26.63 0.34
CA LYS A 274 -29.55 27.14 0.04
C LYS A 274 -28.80 27.47 1.33
N GLY A 275 -27.51 27.12 1.39
CA GLY A 275 -26.62 27.43 2.51
C GLY A 275 -26.57 26.35 3.60
N VAL A 276 -27.27 25.24 3.40
CA VAL A 276 -27.27 24.06 4.29
C VAL A 276 -25.95 23.28 4.09
N PRO A 277 -25.36 22.70 5.15
CA PRO A 277 -24.14 21.89 5.02
C PRO A 277 -24.37 20.64 4.16
N LEU A 278 -23.35 20.27 3.37
CA LEU A 278 -23.42 19.13 2.45
C LEU A 278 -23.70 17.79 3.15
N THR A 279 -23.37 17.68 4.43
CA THR A 279 -23.66 16.49 5.26
C THR A 279 -25.17 16.26 5.42
N GLU A 280 -25.96 17.32 5.60
CA GLU A 280 -27.42 17.20 5.72
C GLU A 280 -28.07 16.73 4.41
N LEU A 281 -27.52 17.15 3.26
CA LEU A 281 -27.94 16.67 1.95
C LEU A 281 -27.66 15.15 1.80
N ILE A 282 -26.51 14.69 2.29
CA ILE A 282 -26.15 13.27 2.28
C ILE A 282 -27.06 12.48 3.21
N ASP A 283 -27.32 12.99 4.42
CA ASP A 283 -28.19 12.35 5.41
C ASP A 283 -29.64 12.27 4.92
N HIS A 284 -30.11 13.28 4.18
CA HIS A 284 -31.41 13.22 3.52
C HIS A 284 -31.50 12.04 2.56
N GLY A 285 -30.51 11.86 1.68
CA GLY A 285 -30.46 10.74 0.73
C GLY A 285 -30.30 9.37 1.40
N LEU A 286 -29.62 9.30 2.55
CA LEU A 286 -29.48 8.07 3.34
C LEU A 286 -30.78 7.65 4.03
N ASN A 287 -31.51 8.63 4.57
CA ASN A 287 -32.79 8.40 5.27
C ASN A 287 -33.95 8.19 4.29
N ARG A 288 -33.90 8.85 3.12
CA ARG A 288 -34.91 8.78 2.06
C ARG A 288 -34.33 8.15 0.80
N GLY A 289 -34.17 6.83 0.82
CA GLY A 289 -33.59 6.06 -0.30
C GLY A 289 -34.22 6.36 -1.67
N LYS A 290 -35.52 6.70 -1.72
CA LYS A 290 -36.23 7.11 -2.94
C LYS A 290 -35.57 8.29 -3.66
N PHE A 291 -35.02 9.25 -2.91
CA PHE A 291 -34.38 10.45 -3.46
C PHE A 291 -32.86 10.35 -3.52
N ALA A 292 -32.28 9.20 -3.14
CA ALA A 292 -30.84 9.01 -3.05
C ALA A 292 -30.13 9.29 -4.38
N SER A 293 -30.67 8.84 -5.51
CA SER A 293 -30.08 9.07 -6.83
C SER A 293 -29.98 10.57 -7.15
N GLY A 294 -31.03 11.34 -6.86
CA GLY A 294 -31.03 12.80 -7.00
C GLY A 294 -30.07 13.48 -6.03
N CYS A 295 -29.96 12.98 -4.80
CA CYS A 295 -28.98 13.47 -3.82
C CYS A 295 -27.53 13.25 -4.30
N VAL A 296 -27.24 12.11 -4.95
CA VAL A 296 -25.90 11.88 -5.53
C VAL A 296 -25.58 12.90 -6.62
N VAL A 297 -26.53 13.17 -7.51
CA VAL A 297 -26.36 14.19 -8.57
C VAL A 297 -26.10 15.56 -7.95
N ALA A 298 -26.93 15.98 -6.99
CA ALA A 298 -26.77 17.25 -6.28
C ALA A 298 -25.41 17.37 -5.58
N VAL A 299 -24.97 16.32 -4.88
CA VAL A 299 -23.65 16.28 -4.24
C VAL A 299 -22.53 16.44 -5.28
N ILE A 300 -22.59 15.75 -6.41
CA ILE A 300 -21.55 15.84 -7.46
C ILE A 300 -21.52 17.24 -8.08
N GLU A 301 -22.69 17.85 -8.31
CA GLU A 301 -22.79 19.21 -8.86
C GLU A 301 -22.24 20.26 -7.90
N GLU A 302 -22.59 20.19 -6.62
CA GLU A 302 -22.05 21.10 -5.60
C GLU A 302 -20.54 20.94 -5.44
N LEU A 303 -20.03 19.71 -5.46
CA LEU A 303 -18.59 19.45 -5.44
C LEU A 303 -17.90 20.03 -6.68
N LYS A 304 -18.55 19.95 -7.85
CA LYS A 304 -18.02 20.53 -9.09
C LYS A 304 -17.94 22.05 -9.00
N LYS A 305 -18.96 22.71 -8.45
CA LYS A 305 -19.00 24.17 -8.23
C LYS A 305 -18.01 24.63 -7.15
N ALA A 306 -17.87 23.87 -6.07
CA ALA A 306 -16.89 24.14 -5.02
C ALA A 306 -15.45 24.06 -5.56
N ALA A 307 -15.16 23.04 -6.39
CA ALA A 307 -13.86 22.87 -7.02
C ALA A 307 -13.49 24.00 -8.00
N THR A 308 -14.47 24.65 -8.65
CA THR A 308 -14.22 25.82 -9.51
C THR A 308 -14.01 27.11 -8.72
N THR A 309 -14.58 27.20 -7.51
CA THR A 309 -14.60 28.45 -6.71
C THR A 309 -13.37 28.59 -5.83
N ASN A 310 -12.85 27.50 -5.26
CA ASN A 310 -11.64 27.54 -4.43
C ASN A 310 -10.70 26.37 -4.77
N LYS A 311 -9.51 26.73 -5.27
CA LYS A 311 -8.53 25.84 -5.89
C LYS A 311 -7.80 24.93 -4.89
N GLU A 312 -7.78 25.26 -3.60
CA GLU A 312 -7.26 24.36 -2.57
C GLU A 312 -8.13 23.10 -2.41
N TYR A 313 -9.42 23.20 -2.72
CA TYR A 313 -10.32 22.04 -2.79
C TYR A 313 -10.12 21.24 -4.08
N ALA A 314 -9.59 21.86 -5.15
CA ALA A 314 -9.37 21.17 -6.42
C ALA A 314 -8.47 19.96 -6.23
N CYS A 315 -7.33 20.04 -5.52
CA CYS A 315 -6.44 18.90 -5.28
C CYS A 315 -7.11 17.69 -4.61
N ALA A 316 -7.97 17.92 -3.63
CA ALA A 316 -8.66 16.86 -2.89
C ALA A 316 -9.74 16.16 -3.74
N PHE A 317 -10.22 16.81 -4.80
CA PHE A 317 -11.33 16.35 -5.64
C PHE A 317 -10.93 16.04 -7.09
N THR A 318 -9.80 16.53 -7.63
CA THR A 318 -9.26 16.15 -8.95
C THR A 318 -8.78 14.71 -8.98
N LEU A 319 -8.27 14.18 -7.86
CA LEU A 319 -8.03 12.73 -7.70
C LEU A 319 -9.33 11.91 -7.81
N ARG A 320 -10.49 12.53 -7.55
CA ARG A 320 -11.82 11.91 -7.56
C ARG A 320 -12.65 12.18 -8.80
N LYS A 321 -12.17 13.02 -9.72
CA LYS A 321 -12.74 13.20 -11.07
C LYS A 321 -12.22 12.16 -12.07
N MET A 322 -11.71 11.01 -11.60
CA MET A 322 -11.56 9.83 -12.45
C MET A 322 -12.95 9.29 -12.79
N TYR A 323 -13.56 9.87 -13.81
CA TYR A 323 -14.80 9.39 -14.37
C TYR A 323 -14.65 7.92 -14.79
N GLN A 324 -15.30 7.09 -13.98
CA GLN A 324 -15.97 5.84 -14.25
C GLN A 324 -16.11 5.46 -15.74
N PHE A 325 -15.26 4.54 -16.22
CA PHE A 325 -15.68 3.56 -17.22
C PHE A 325 -15.05 2.21 -16.90
N ASN A 326 -15.91 1.26 -16.51
CA ASN A 326 -15.52 -0.15 -16.45
C ASN A 326 -15.31 -0.62 -17.90
N TYR A 327 -14.09 -1.01 -18.27
CA TYR A 327 -13.63 -1.37 -19.62
C TYR A 327 -14.23 -2.66 -20.20
N ARG A 328 -15.55 -2.80 -20.15
CA ARG A 328 -16.26 -3.78 -20.97
C ARG A 328 -17.32 -3.16 -21.88
N PHE A 329 -17.62 -1.87 -21.71
CA PHE A 329 -18.63 -1.14 -22.48
C PHE A 329 -18.13 0.11 -23.22
N VAL A 330 -16.85 0.47 -23.12
CA VAL A 330 -16.25 1.51 -24.00
C VAL A 330 -15.96 0.91 -25.38
N PHE A 331 -16.97 0.27 -25.99
CA PHE A 331 -16.91 -0.13 -27.38
C PHE A 331 -17.70 0.91 -28.18
N ILE A 332 -16.96 1.65 -28.99
CA ILE A 332 -17.36 2.39 -30.20
C ILE A 332 -18.05 3.76 -29.99
N PHE A 333 -19.01 3.94 -29.06
CA PHE A 333 -19.73 5.22 -28.94
C PHE A 333 -19.29 6.16 -27.79
N GLY A 334 -18.62 5.66 -26.76
CA GLY A 334 -18.22 6.47 -25.60
C GLY A 334 -16.86 7.15 -25.71
N PHE A 335 -16.04 6.75 -26.69
CA PHE A 335 -14.64 7.16 -26.78
C PHE A 335 -14.48 8.64 -27.14
N GLU A 336 -15.31 9.14 -28.07
CA GLU A 336 -15.34 10.54 -28.50
C GLU A 336 -15.66 11.51 -27.34
N HIS A 337 -16.49 11.09 -26.39
CA HIS A 337 -16.85 11.91 -25.22
C HIS A 337 -15.77 11.95 -24.13
N ILE A 338 -14.79 11.03 -24.19
CA ILE A 338 -13.70 10.95 -23.21
C ILE A 338 -12.48 11.74 -23.71
N ASP A 339 -12.37 12.00 -25.01
CA ASP A 339 -11.30 12.77 -25.62
C ASP A 339 -11.30 14.24 -25.14
N PRO A 340 -10.14 14.88 -24.85
CA PRO A 340 -8.79 14.30 -24.74
C PRO A 340 -8.58 13.51 -23.45
N PHE A 341 -7.86 12.39 -23.55
CA PHE A 341 -7.45 11.59 -22.39
C PHE A 341 -6.05 10.96 -22.56
N ILE A 342 -5.45 10.56 -21.44
CA ILE A 342 -4.14 9.94 -21.35
C ILE A 342 -4.32 8.42 -21.15
N PRO A 343 -4.02 7.57 -22.16
CA PRO A 343 -4.08 6.12 -22.02
C PRO A 343 -2.89 5.60 -21.21
N ILE A 344 -3.17 4.78 -20.19
CA ILE A 344 -2.15 4.11 -19.36
C ILE A 344 -2.34 2.60 -19.47
N GLU A 345 -1.34 1.91 -20.01
CA GLU A 345 -1.39 0.47 -20.23
C GLU A 345 -1.03 -0.31 -18.94
N VAL A 346 -1.93 -1.18 -18.50
CA VAL A 346 -1.71 -2.10 -17.39
C VAL A 346 -1.38 -3.49 -17.93
N LYS A 347 -0.08 -3.81 -17.95
CA LYS A 347 0.48 -5.07 -18.42
C LYS A 347 0.39 -6.19 -17.37
N ASN A 348 0.62 -7.42 -17.81
CA ASN A 348 0.91 -8.56 -16.94
C ASN A 348 2.16 -8.29 -16.07
N TYR A 349 2.42 -9.14 -15.09
CA TYR A 349 3.59 -8.98 -14.23
C TYR A 349 4.89 -9.04 -15.03
N SER A 350 5.82 -8.14 -14.70
CA SER A 350 7.23 -8.33 -15.07
C SER A 350 7.82 -9.50 -14.29
N GLU A 351 8.98 -10.02 -14.69
CA GLU A 351 9.64 -11.10 -13.93
C GLU A 351 9.87 -10.68 -12.48
N LYS A 352 10.33 -9.45 -12.24
CA LYS A 352 10.52 -8.91 -10.89
C LYS A 352 9.22 -8.87 -10.07
N GLU A 353 8.13 -8.38 -10.66
CA GLU A 353 6.81 -8.35 -10.02
C GLU A 353 6.32 -9.77 -9.71
N MET A 354 6.52 -10.71 -10.64
CA MET A 354 6.13 -12.11 -10.50
C MET A 354 6.86 -12.79 -9.33
N HIS A 355 8.19 -12.62 -9.25
CA HIS A 355 8.99 -13.17 -8.15
C HIS A 355 8.54 -12.58 -6.80
N SER A 356 8.33 -11.27 -6.75
CA SER A 356 7.87 -10.58 -5.53
C SER A 356 6.48 -11.06 -5.11
N GLN A 357 5.58 -11.33 -6.06
CA GLN A 357 4.24 -11.87 -5.78
C GLN A 357 4.30 -13.30 -5.22
N ILE A 358 5.18 -14.14 -5.74
CA ILE A 358 5.38 -15.50 -5.23
C ILE A 358 5.98 -15.45 -3.83
N ASP A 359 6.97 -14.59 -3.58
CA ASP A 359 7.55 -14.38 -2.25
C ASP A 359 6.48 -13.92 -1.24
N TYR A 360 5.64 -12.98 -1.65
CA TYR A 360 4.50 -12.51 -0.85
C TYR A 360 3.57 -13.64 -0.40
N TYR A 361 3.28 -14.60 -1.29
CA TYR A 361 2.47 -15.77 -0.96
C TYR A 361 3.22 -16.81 -0.12
N ALA A 362 4.50 -17.03 -0.39
CA ALA A 362 5.33 -17.99 0.34
C ALA A 362 5.46 -17.62 1.81
N GLU A 363 5.68 -16.33 2.13
CA GLU A 363 5.84 -15.86 3.50
C GLU A 363 4.59 -15.97 4.35
N ARG A 364 3.42 -15.82 3.73
CA ARG A 364 2.12 -16.01 4.38
C ARG A 364 1.72 -17.47 4.51
N LYS A 365 2.61 -18.39 4.10
CA LYS A 365 2.35 -19.82 4.00
C LYS A 365 1.09 -20.09 3.18
N TRP A 366 0.81 -19.26 2.17
CA TRP A 366 -0.30 -19.46 1.26
C TRP A 366 -0.01 -20.61 0.30
N LEU A 367 1.25 -20.68 -0.16
CA LEU A 367 1.76 -21.80 -0.96
C LEU A 367 2.08 -22.98 -0.03
N GLN A 368 1.21 -23.99 -0.01
CA GLN A 368 1.42 -25.20 0.80
C GLN A 368 2.52 -26.11 0.27
N GLN A 369 2.72 -26.12 -1.05
CA GLN A 369 3.69 -27.00 -1.70
C GLN A 369 5.10 -26.38 -1.64
N PRO A 370 6.09 -27.02 -0.98
CA PRO A 370 7.44 -26.46 -0.86
C PRO A 370 8.15 -26.32 -2.22
N LYS A 371 7.77 -27.15 -3.19
CA LYS A 371 8.27 -27.08 -4.57
C LYS A 371 7.90 -25.76 -5.27
N ALA A 372 6.82 -25.10 -4.87
CA ALA A 372 6.34 -23.86 -5.50
C ALA A 372 7.34 -22.69 -5.34
N VAL A 373 8.16 -22.71 -4.29
CA VAL A 373 9.13 -21.63 -4.00
C VAL A 373 10.46 -21.84 -4.71
N THR A 374 10.72 -23.06 -5.22
CA THR A 374 11.93 -23.38 -5.99
C THR A 374 11.96 -22.63 -7.31
N GLU A 375 13.15 -22.45 -7.90
CA GLU A 375 13.30 -21.79 -9.21
C GLU A 375 12.43 -22.44 -10.29
N ARG A 376 12.42 -23.78 -10.33
CA ARG A 376 11.54 -24.54 -11.22
C ARG A 376 10.06 -24.27 -10.94
N GLY A 377 9.64 -24.28 -9.67
CA GLY A 377 8.26 -24.00 -9.29
C GLY A 377 7.83 -22.58 -9.69
N ARG A 378 8.71 -21.59 -9.53
CA ARG A 378 8.47 -20.21 -9.98
C ARG A 378 8.31 -20.12 -11.49
N ALA A 379 9.16 -20.81 -12.24
CA ALA A 379 9.06 -20.89 -13.70
C ALA A 379 7.74 -21.56 -14.14
N GLU A 380 7.33 -22.65 -13.48
CA GLU A 380 6.05 -23.32 -13.75
C GLU A 380 4.84 -22.43 -13.45
N LEU A 381 4.85 -21.69 -12.33
CA LEU A 381 3.81 -20.71 -11.97
C LEU A 381 3.75 -19.54 -12.97
N SER A 382 4.91 -19.01 -13.37
CA SER A 382 5.06 -17.94 -14.37
C SER A 382 4.47 -18.36 -15.72
N PHE A 383 4.88 -19.54 -16.21
CA PHE A 383 4.41 -20.10 -17.47
C PHE A 383 2.90 -20.39 -17.44
N SER A 384 2.42 -21.08 -16.40
CA SER A 384 1.02 -21.50 -16.31
C SER A 384 0.05 -20.33 -16.15
N SER A 385 0.45 -19.29 -15.42
CA SER A 385 -0.34 -18.07 -15.27
C SER A 385 -0.20 -17.09 -16.44
N GLY A 386 0.81 -17.27 -17.30
CA GLY A 386 1.20 -16.30 -18.34
C GLY A 386 1.58 -14.95 -17.74
N ASN A 387 2.14 -14.94 -16.53
CA ASN A 387 2.39 -13.75 -15.69
C ASN A 387 1.13 -12.90 -15.44
N ASN A 388 -0.08 -13.45 -15.58
CA ASN A 388 -1.31 -12.72 -15.31
C ASN A 388 -1.63 -12.74 -13.80
N PRO A 389 -1.79 -11.57 -13.15
CA PRO A 389 -2.06 -11.48 -11.71
C PRO A 389 -3.28 -12.28 -11.25
N TYR A 390 -4.39 -12.17 -11.98
CA TYR A 390 -5.64 -12.85 -11.61
C TYR A 390 -5.56 -14.36 -11.83
N THR A 391 -4.96 -14.80 -12.94
CA THR A 391 -4.75 -16.22 -13.22
C THR A 391 -3.84 -16.85 -12.17
N LEU A 392 -2.75 -16.18 -11.79
CA LEU A 392 -1.86 -16.64 -10.73
C LEU A 392 -2.60 -16.80 -9.41
N MET A 393 -3.34 -15.78 -8.98
CA MET A 393 -4.11 -15.81 -7.73
C MET A 393 -5.10 -16.98 -7.67
N LYS A 394 -5.75 -17.30 -8.80
CA LYS A 394 -6.62 -18.49 -8.91
C LYS A 394 -5.87 -19.81 -8.87
N LEU A 395 -4.71 -19.87 -9.50
CA LEU A 395 -3.90 -21.08 -9.58
C LEU A 395 -3.33 -21.47 -8.21
N VAL A 396 -3.07 -20.48 -7.36
CA VAL A 396 -2.53 -20.68 -6.00
C VAL A 396 -3.61 -20.63 -4.91
N ASP A 397 -4.89 -20.56 -5.29
CA ASP A 397 -6.01 -20.58 -4.35
C ASP A 397 -6.12 -22.00 -3.74
N PRO A 398 -6.06 -22.16 -2.42
CA PRO A 398 -6.22 -23.47 -1.79
C PRO A 398 -7.65 -23.97 -1.99
N TYR A 399 -7.77 -25.24 -2.39
CA TYR A 399 -9.04 -25.94 -2.61
C TYR A 399 -9.86 -26.11 -1.33
#